data_AF-A0A412AV74-F1
#
_entry.id   AF-A0A412AV74-F1
#
_cell.length_a   1.000
_cell.length_b   1.000
_cell.length_c   1.000
_cell.angle_alpha   90.00
_cell.angle_beta   90.00
_cell.angle_gamma   90.00
#
_symmetry.space_group_name_H-M   'P 1'
#
loop_
_entity.id
_entity.type
_entity.pdbx_description
1 polymer ?
#
loop_
_entity_poly.entity_id
_entity_poly.type
_entity_poly.pdbx_seq_one_letter_code
_entity_poly.pdbx_strand_id
1 'polypeptide(L)'
;MTNNGWISVEDRLPEDGKYLCCFSSLGLGWCIDVLSYASDLNSVDDWEFYNEHHGGFYDLDSEYGYYEISEVAYWQPLPEPPEED
;
A
#
# COMPACT_ATOMS: atom_id res chain seq x y z
N MET A 1 -5.64 19.72 -13.74
CA MET A 1 -4.33 19.53 -13.09
C MET A 1 -4.20 18.04 -12.86
N THR A 2 -3.30 17.37 -13.54
CA THR A 2 -2.98 15.98 -13.23
C THR A 2 -2.48 15.95 -11.79
N ASN A 3 -3.00 15.05 -10.95
CA ASN A 3 -2.65 14.93 -9.53
C ASN A 3 -1.22 14.40 -9.34
N ASN A 4 -0.23 14.95 -10.07
CA ASN A 4 1.16 14.50 -10.15
C ASN A 4 1.33 12.98 -10.33
N GLY A 5 0.42 12.33 -11.07
CA GLY A 5 0.45 10.88 -11.31
C GLY A 5 -0.17 10.02 -10.19
N TRP A 6 -0.61 10.63 -9.08
CA TRP A 6 -1.31 9.94 -8.00
C TRP A 6 -2.72 9.51 -8.43
N ILE A 7 -3.04 8.25 -8.17
CA ILE A 7 -4.33 7.62 -8.41
C ILE A 7 -5.04 7.50 -7.06
N SER A 8 -6.29 7.99 -6.96
CA SER A 8 -7.06 7.82 -5.72
C SER A 8 -7.53 6.38 -5.58
N VAL A 9 -7.52 5.85 -4.35
CA VAL A 9 -8.10 4.54 -4.05
C VAL A 9 -9.61 4.49 -4.32
N GLU A 10 -10.29 5.65 -4.23
CA GLU A 10 -11.71 5.81 -4.58
C GLU A 10 -11.96 5.71 -6.09
N ASP A 11 -10.96 6.04 -6.91
CA ASP A 11 -11.05 5.88 -8.37
C ASP A 11 -10.83 4.43 -8.76
N ARG A 12 -9.74 3.82 -8.25
CA ARG A 12 -9.44 2.39 -8.39
C ARG A 12 -8.32 1.94 -7.44
N LEU A 13 -8.34 0.66 -7.11
CA LEU A 13 -7.26 -0.03 -6.41
C LEU A 13 -6.19 -0.53 -7.41
N PRO A 14 -4.93 -0.71 -6.96
CA PRO A 14 -3.89 -1.31 -7.79
C PRO A 14 -4.08 -2.84 -7.95
N GLU A 15 -3.22 -3.46 -8.74
CA GLU A 15 -3.07 -4.92 -8.76
C GLU A 15 -2.14 -5.38 -7.62
N ASP A 16 -2.01 -6.69 -7.40
CA ASP A 16 -1.11 -7.23 -6.38
C ASP A 16 0.34 -6.81 -6.68
N GLY A 17 1.01 -6.14 -5.74
CA GLY A 17 2.35 -5.60 -5.97
C GLY A 17 2.79 -4.52 -4.99
N LYS A 18 3.89 -3.82 -5.30
CA LYS A 18 4.46 -2.73 -4.48
C LYS A 18 4.28 -1.38 -5.15
N TYR A 19 3.91 -0.38 -4.37
CA TYR A 19 3.53 0.95 -4.85
C TYR A 19 4.02 2.05 -3.91
N LEU A 20 4.25 3.23 -4.47
CA LEU A 20 4.40 4.42 -3.64
C LEU A 20 3.00 4.88 -3.22
N CYS A 21 2.78 5.02 -1.92
CA CYS A 21 1.48 5.26 -1.33
C CYS A 21 1.49 6.55 -0.52
N CYS A 22 0.38 7.30 -0.59
CA CYS A 22 0.14 8.48 0.20
C CYS A 22 -1.00 8.18 1.17
N PHE A 23 -0.71 8.25 2.46
CA PHE A 23 -1.63 7.91 3.54
C PHE A 23 -1.59 8.95 4.64
N SER A 24 -2.69 9.06 5.37
CA SER A 24 -2.72 9.80 6.63
C SER A 24 -2.29 8.84 7.73
N SER A 25 -1.46 9.30 8.67
CA SER A 25 -1.17 8.52 9.88
C SER A 25 -1.31 9.40 11.09
N LEU A 26 -2.17 8.96 12.02
CA LEU A 26 -2.30 9.49 13.38
C LEU A 26 -2.48 11.03 13.47
N GLY A 27 -3.07 11.65 12.44
CA GLY A 27 -3.28 13.10 12.38
C GLY A 27 -2.00 13.94 12.20
N LEU A 28 -0.86 13.31 11.85
CA LEU A 28 0.42 13.99 11.60
C LEU A 28 0.52 14.62 10.20
N GLY A 29 -0.54 14.48 9.38
CA GLY A 29 -0.59 14.94 8.00
C GLY A 29 -0.33 13.82 7.01
N TRP A 30 -0.05 14.20 5.76
CA TRP A 30 0.24 13.24 4.69
C TRP A 30 1.63 12.65 4.83
N CYS A 31 1.70 11.31 4.83
CA CYS A 31 2.91 10.51 4.75
C CYS A 31 3.00 9.86 3.37
N ILE A 32 4.22 9.67 2.89
CA ILE A 32 4.51 8.94 1.65
C ILE A 32 5.48 7.82 1.98
N ASP A 33 5.12 6.58 1.63
CA ASP A 33 5.97 5.39 1.82
C ASP A 33 5.71 4.34 0.72
N VAL A 34 6.57 3.32 0.65
CA VAL A 34 6.42 2.17 -0.24
C VAL A 34 5.68 1.06 0.49
N LEU A 35 4.47 0.73 0.04
CA LEU A 35 3.63 -0.32 0.62
C LEU A 35 3.36 -1.42 -0.41
N SER A 36 2.99 -2.60 0.09
CA SER A 36 2.47 -3.68 -0.74
C SER A 36 0.94 -3.61 -0.78
N TYR A 37 0.33 -4.05 -1.88
CA TYR A 37 -1.11 -4.27 -2.00
C TYR A 37 -1.34 -5.74 -2.37
N ALA A 38 -2.36 -6.34 -1.77
CA ALA A 38 -2.89 -7.62 -2.16
C ALA A 38 -4.41 -7.50 -2.30
N SER A 39 -4.96 -8.14 -3.33
CA SER A 39 -6.39 -8.27 -3.58
C SER A 39 -7.10 -9.19 -2.58
N ASP A 40 -6.32 -10.04 -1.89
CA ASP A 40 -6.73 -10.83 -0.74
C ASP A 40 -5.61 -10.89 0.30
N LEU A 41 -5.71 -10.11 1.37
CA LEU A 41 -4.73 -10.09 2.47
C LEU A 41 -4.61 -11.45 3.15
N ASN A 42 -5.68 -12.24 3.19
CA ASN A 42 -5.61 -13.59 3.75
C ASN A 42 -4.61 -14.49 3.02
N SER A 43 -4.40 -14.25 1.72
CA SER A 43 -3.41 -15.00 0.93
C SER A 43 -1.96 -14.64 1.27
N VAL A 44 -1.74 -13.47 1.86
CA VAL A 44 -0.43 -13.02 2.35
C VAL A 44 -0.09 -13.73 3.67
N ASP A 45 -1.01 -13.67 4.64
CA ASP A 45 -0.87 -14.33 5.94
C ASP A 45 -2.26 -14.53 6.59
N ASP A 46 -2.68 -15.78 6.82
CA ASP A 46 -4.01 -16.06 7.35
C ASP A 46 -4.14 -15.79 8.85
N TRP A 47 -3.01 -15.76 9.57
CA TRP A 47 -2.95 -15.51 11.00
C TRP A 47 -3.04 -14.02 11.31
N GLU A 48 -2.18 -13.20 10.68
CA GLU A 48 -2.15 -11.75 10.92
C GLU A 48 -3.41 -11.04 10.41
N PHE A 49 -4.03 -11.58 9.36
CA PHE A 49 -5.28 -11.06 8.80
C PHE A 49 -6.53 -11.82 9.26
N TYR A 50 -6.44 -12.56 10.38
CA TYR A 50 -7.58 -13.16 11.09
C TYR A 50 -8.56 -13.98 10.22
N ASN A 51 -8.06 -14.62 9.17
CA ASN A 51 -8.89 -15.32 8.19
C ASN A 51 -9.95 -14.44 7.48
N GLU A 52 -9.73 -13.12 7.40
CA GLU A 52 -10.59 -12.15 6.70
C GLU A 52 -10.12 -11.96 5.26
N HIS A 53 -11.06 -12.09 4.31
CA HIS A 53 -10.78 -11.97 2.87
C HIS A 53 -11.20 -10.61 2.35
N HIS A 54 -10.23 -9.71 2.21
CA HIS A 54 -10.38 -8.42 1.55
C HIS A 54 -9.05 -7.96 0.97
N GLY A 55 -9.13 -7.07 -0.01
CA GLY A 55 -7.95 -6.42 -0.55
C GLY A 55 -7.52 -5.26 0.35
N GLY A 56 -6.21 -5.06 0.51
CA GLY A 56 -5.69 -4.00 1.35
C GLY A 56 -4.21 -3.72 1.13
N PHE A 57 -3.79 -2.54 1.58
CA PHE A 57 -2.38 -2.16 1.63
C PHE A 57 -1.78 -2.68 2.93
N TYR A 58 -0.56 -3.20 2.85
CA TYR A 58 0.12 -3.77 4.00
C TYR A 58 1.62 -3.54 3.93
N ASP A 59 2.26 -3.67 5.09
CA ASP A 59 3.70 -3.71 5.22
C ASP A 59 4.13 -4.83 6.17
N LEU A 60 5.44 -5.08 6.24
CA LEU A 60 6.05 -6.08 7.10
C LEU A 60 6.93 -5.38 8.14
N ASP A 61 6.59 -5.54 9.40
CA ASP A 61 7.47 -5.20 10.51
C ASP A 61 8.24 -6.46 10.94
N SER A 62 9.57 -6.37 11.05
CA SER A 62 10.40 -7.54 11.38
C SER A 62 10.17 -8.09 12.80
N GLU A 63 9.60 -7.30 13.70
CA GLU A 63 9.28 -7.67 15.07
C GLU A 63 7.83 -8.15 15.21
N TYR A 64 6.89 -7.58 14.43
CA TYR A 64 5.44 -7.79 14.59
C TYR A 64 4.75 -8.52 13.43
N GLY A 65 5.46 -8.84 12.34
CA GLY A 65 4.87 -9.52 11.18
C GLY A 65 4.14 -8.57 10.22
N TYR A 66 3.19 -9.11 9.46
CA TYR A 66 2.42 -8.33 8.49
C TYR A 66 1.33 -7.52 9.18
N TYR A 67 1.08 -6.31 8.70
CA TYR A 67 0.01 -5.46 9.23
C TYR A 67 -0.60 -4.59 8.13
N GLU A 68 -1.91 -4.33 8.23
CA GLU A 68 -2.65 -3.52 7.27
C GLU A 68 -2.45 -2.01 7.52
N ILE A 69 -2.31 -1.24 6.44
CA ILE A 69 -2.33 0.23 6.43
C ILE A 69 -3.68 0.70 5.87
N SER A 70 -4.58 1.13 6.75
CA SER A 70 -5.98 1.41 6.39
C SER A 70 -6.25 2.83 5.83
N GLU A 71 -5.38 3.80 6.08
CA GLU A 71 -5.59 5.22 5.68
C GLU A 71 -4.88 5.61 4.37
N VAL A 72 -4.64 4.64 3.46
CA VAL A 72 -4.09 4.93 2.13
C VAL A 72 -5.13 5.62 1.27
N ALA A 73 -4.84 6.85 0.83
CA ALA A 73 -5.76 7.63 0.00
C ALA A 73 -5.35 7.67 -1.48
N TYR A 74 -4.05 7.58 -1.75
CA TYR A 74 -3.53 7.61 -3.11
C TYR A 74 -2.36 6.66 -3.30
N TRP A 75 -2.17 6.18 -4.52
CA TRP A 75 -1.04 5.34 -4.91
C TRP A 75 -0.50 5.73 -6.29
N GLN A 76 0.72 5.30 -6.58
CA GLN A 76 1.32 5.33 -7.92
C GLN A 76 2.31 4.17 -8.10
N PRO A 77 2.58 3.73 -9.33
CA PRO A 77 3.68 2.81 -9.61
C PRO A 77 5.00 3.32 -9.05
N LEU A 78 5.88 2.40 -8.64
CA LEU A 78 7.24 2.77 -8.28
C LEU A 78 7.96 3.38 -9.50
N PRO A 79 8.83 4.39 -9.29
CA PRO A 79 9.67 4.89 -10.37
C PRO A 79 10.60 3.77 -10.86
N GLU A 80 10.96 3.82 -12.14
CA GLU A 80 12.00 2.94 -12.66
C GLU A 80 13.33 3.22 -11.95
N PRO A 81 14.09 2.17 -11.58
CA PRO A 81 15.43 2.36 -11.03
C PRO A 81 16.32 3.06 -12.07
N PRO A 82 17.39 3.75 -11.65
CA PRO A 82 18.38 4.26 -12.59
C PRO A 82 18.99 3.11 -13.41
N GLU A 83 19.36 3.41 -14.66
CA GLU A 83 20.12 2.47 -15.49
C GLU A 83 21.45 2.13 -14.79
N GLU A 84 21.85 0.86 -14.81
CA GLU A 84 23.18 0.44 -14.36
C GLU A 84 24.22 0.82 -15.44
N ASP A 85 25.30 1.50 -15.04
CA ASP A 85 26.44 1.85 -15.92
C ASP A 85 27.25 0.63 -16.39
#